data_AF-A0A3A5KKE7-F1
#
_entry.id   AF-A0A3A5KKE7-F1
#
_cell.length_a   1.000
_cell.length_b   1.000
_cell.length_c   1.000
_cell.angle_alpha   90.00
_cell.angle_beta   90.00
_cell.angle_gamma   90.00
#
_symmetry.space_group_name_H-M   'P 1'
#
loop_
_entity.id
_entity.type
_entity.pdbx_description
1 polymer ?
#
loop_
_entity_poly.entity_id
_entity_poly.type
_entity_poly.pdbx_seq_one_letter_code
_entity_poly.pdbx_strand_id
1 'polypeptide(L)'
;MSNIVYPCRLRLRGVSARNLGPGSRSGHSVPESLIREGYTEQEIHSGAKVLDSEKILEHWRPINPKSFALGLSLAIGWDKDVGSDYFEVYVIANQLRDQINLDSRAVIFAEDFDWPGLRQSLLNILNKCEGQTWKESVRELRKHFEWEYDGMAEYESWLK
;
A
#
# COMPACT_ATOMS: atom_id res chain seq x y z
N MET A 1 31.69 22.63 -5.79
CA MET A 1 30.86 22.30 -4.61
C MET A 1 30.21 20.97 -4.88
N SER A 2 30.67 19.90 -4.23
CA SER A 2 30.07 18.57 -4.33
C SER A 2 28.73 18.61 -3.63
N ASN A 3 27.62 18.43 -4.36
CA ASN A 3 26.31 18.20 -3.75
C ASN A 3 26.41 16.88 -2.97
N ILE A 4 26.53 16.98 -1.65
CA ILE A 4 26.35 15.83 -0.77
C ILE A 4 24.87 15.48 -0.87
N VAL A 5 24.56 14.46 -1.67
CA VAL A 5 23.24 13.86 -1.69
C VAL A 5 23.12 13.05 -0.41
N TYR A 6 22.45 13.62 0.59
CA TYR A 6 22.08 12.85 1.77
C TYR A 6 21.11 11.75 1.32
N PRO A 7 21.28 10.50 1.79
CA PRO A 7 20.35 9.44 1.47
C PRO A 7 18.95 9.82 1.98
N CYS A 8 17.91 9.52 1.18
CA CYS A 8 16.51 9.73 1.54
C CYS A 8 16.24 9.17 2.95
N ARG A 9 15.71 10.01 3.84
CA ARG A 9 15.35 9.64 5.22
C ARG A 9 14.00 8.95 5.27
N LEU A 10 13.08 9.28 4.36
CA LEU A 10 11.75 8.69 4.30
C LEU A 10 11.82 7.27 3.73
N ARG A 11 11.23 6.30 4.43
CA ARG A 11 11.33 4.87 4.09
C ARG A 11 9.97 4.20 4.09
N LEU A 12 9.80 3.26 3.16
CA LEU A 12 8.81 2.19 3.29
C LEU A 12 9.38 1.16 4.26
N ARG A 13 8.80 1.07 5.46
CA ARG A 13 9.23 0.21 6.57
C ARG A 13 8.54 -1.14 6.57
N GLY A 14 7.41 -1.23 5.88
CA GLY A 14 6.66 -2.47 5.71
C GLY A 14 5.52 -2.26 4.74
N VAL A 15 5.05 -3.37 4.17
CA VAL A 15 3.87 -3.41 3.33
C VAL A 15 3.07 -4.66 3.64
N SER A 16 1.76 -4.49 3.75
CA SER A 16 0.82 -5.60 3.76
C SER A 16 -0.23 -5.40 2.69
N ALA A 17 -0.86 -6.49 2.25
CA ALA A 17 -1.94 -6.45 1.29
C ALA A 17 -3.16 -7.19 1.84
N ARG A 18 -4.33 -6.68 1.50
CA ARG A 18 -5.63 -7.32 1.73
C ARG A 18 -6.42 -7.34 0.43
N ASN A 19 -7.26 -8.35 0.28
CA ASN A 19 -8.22 -8.36 -0.82
C ASN A 19 -9.21 -7.22 -0.63
N LEU A 20 -9.57 -6.54 -1.71
CA LEU A 20 -10.76 -5.71 -1.71
C LEU A 20 -11.98 -6.63 -1.82
N GLY A 21 -12.68 -6.78 -0.70
CA GLY A 21 -13.93 -7.55 -0.64
C GLY A 21 -15.07 -6.87 -1.42
N PRO A 22 -16.25 -7.50 -1.51
CA PRO A 22 -17.43 -6.93 -2.15
C PRO A 22 -18.01 -5.80 -1.29
N GLY A 23 -17.33 -4.65 -1.27
CA GLY A 23 -17.80 -3.42 -0.62
C GLY A 23 -18.84 -2.66 -1.45
N SER A 24 -19.38 -3.24 -2.53
CA SER A 24 -20.40 -2.60 -3.36
C SER A 24 -21.79 -3.09 -2.98
N ARG A 25 -22.62 -2.18 -2.45
CA ARG A 25 -24.07 -2.30 -2.58
C ARG A 25 -24.36 -2.37 -4.08
N SER A 26 -24.79 -3.54 -4.55
CA SER A 26 -25.07 -3.93 -5.94
C SER A 26 -23.92 -4.67 -6.65
N GLY A 27 -23.96 -6.01 -6.58
CA GLY A 27 -23.71 -6.93 -7.70
C GLY A 27 -22.48 -6.77 -8.60
N HIS A 28 -21.37 -6.21 -8.14
CA HIS A 28 -20.16 -6.08 -8.96
C HIS A 28 -19.16 -7.23 -8.75
N SER A 29 -18.40 -7.51 -9.81
CA SER A 29 -17.49 -8.64 -9.93
C SER A 29 -16.49 -8.70 -8.78
N VAL A 30 -16.39 -9.86 -8.13
CA VAL A 30 -15.25 -10.16 -7.27
C VAL A 30 -14.04 -10.33 -8.19
N PRO A 31 -12.87 -9.71 -7.91
CA PRO A 31 -11.66 -9.99 -8.67
C PRO A 31 -11.38 -11.50 -8.67
N GLU A 32 -11.00 -12.05 -9.83
CA GLU A 32 -10.74 -13.49 -9.95
C GLU A 32 -9.54 -13.91 -9.11
N SER A 33 -8.58 -13.00 -8.94
CA SER A 33 -7.36 -13.27 -8.19
C SER A 33 -7.42 -12.63 -6.81
N LEU A 34 -7.28 -13.49 -5.81
CA LEU A 34 -7.21 -13.11 -4.40
C LEU A 34 -5.84 -13.48 -3.83
N ILE A 35 -5.27 -12.58 -3.04
CA ILE A 35 -4.14 -12.91 -2.18
C ILE A 35 -4.66 -13.79 -1.05
N ARG A 36 -3.88 -14.78 -0.67
CA ARG A 36 -4.24 -15.67 0.42
C ARG A 36 -4.28 -14.91 1.74
N GLU A 37 -5.32 -15.13 2.53
CA GLU A 37 -5.46 -14.57 3.88
C GLU A 37 -5.10 -15.61 4.94
N GLY A 38 -3.94 -15.43 5.58
CA GLY A 38 -3.50 -16.25 6.72
C GLY A 38 -3.10 -17.70 6.41
N TYR A 39 -2.80 -18.43 7.47
CA TYR A 39 -2.41 -19.84 7.45
C TYR A 39 -3.39 -20.66 8.30
N THR A 40 -3.70 -21.88 7.87
CA THR A 40 -4.51 -22.81 8.68
C THR A 40 -3.70 -23.29 9.88
N GLU A 41 -4.39 -23.68 10.96
CA GLU A 41 -3.75 -24.30 12.11
C GLU A 41 -2.94 -25.52 11.71
N GLN A 42 -3.46 -26.34 10.78
CA GLN A 42 -2.77 -27.53 10.30
C GLN A 42 -1.43 -27.19 9.64
N GLU A 43 -1.38 -26.14 8.81
CA GLU A 43 -0.13 -25.71 8.17
C GLU A 43 0.89 -25.22 9.19
N ILE A 44 0.44 -24.43 10.17
CA ILE A 44 1.30 -23.94 11.26
C ILE A 44 1.88 -25.12 12.02
N HIS A 45 1.05 -26.10 12.41
CA HIS A 45 1.50 -27.30 13.13
C HIS A 45 2.39 -28.23 12.29
N SER A 46 2.22 -28.24 10.96
CA SER A 46 3.08 -29.00 10.05
C SER A 46 4.47 -28.39 9.83
N GLY A 47 4.74 -27.22 10.43
CA GLY A 47 6.00 -26.50 10.26
C GLY A 47 6.07 -25.70 8.95
N ALA A 48 4.93 -25.36 8.35
CA ALA A 48 4.90 -24.51 7.17
C ALA A 48 5.59 -23.17 7.47
N LYS A 49 6.44 -22.72 6.54
CA LYS A 49 7.11 -21.43 6.67
C LYS A 49 6.08 -20.31 6.53
N VAL A 50 5.68 -19.73 7.66
CA VAL A 50 4.85 -18.52 7.70
C VAL A 50 5.66 -17.36 7.12
N LEU A 51 5.27 -16.92 5.94
CA LEU A 51 5.83 -15.72 5.30
C LEU A 51 5.23 -14.47 5.95
N ASP A 52 6.07 -13.46 6.15
CA ASP A 52 5.60 -12.11 6.44
C ASP A 52 4.89 -11.51 5.22
N SER A 53 4.12 -10.44 5.46
CA SER A 53 3.23 -9.86 4.46
C SER A 53 3.94 -9.37 3.20
N GLU A 54 5.15 -8.83 3.30
CA GLU A 54 5.94 -8.39 2.14
C GLU A 54 6.39 -9.60 1.32
N LYS A 55 6.89 -10.66 1.98
CA LYS A 55 7.26 -11.90 1.28
C LYS A 55 6.08 -12.56 0.59
N ILE A 56 4.86 -12.47 1.14
CA ILE A 56 3.68 -12.96 0.44
C ILE A 56 3.55 -12.25 -0.91
N LEU A 57 3.68 -10.92 -0.96
CA LEU A 57 3.59 -10.14 -2.20
C LEU A 57 4.74 -10.46 -3.18
N GLU A 58 5.94 -10.74 -2.68
CA GLU A 58 7.08 -11.13 -3.52
C GLU A 58 6.82 -12.44 -4.28
N HIS A 59 6.15 -13.40 -3.63
CA HIS A 59 5.95 -14.75 -4.16
C HIS A 59 4.56 -14.97 -4.76
N TRP A 60 3.56 -14.18 -4.37
CA TRP A 60 2.20 -14.31 -4.87
C TRP A 60 2.11 -13.81 -6.32
N ARG A 61 1.44 -14.59 -7.16
CA ARG A 61 1.03 -14.17 -8.48
C ARG A 61 -0.47 -14.44 -8.62
N PRO A 62 -1.24 -13.47 -9.14
CA PRO A 62 -2.64 -13.70 -9.46
C PRO A 62 -2.78 -14.78 -10.52
N ILE A 63 -3.85 -15.58 -10.45
CA ILE A 63 -4.19 -16.56 -11.48
C ILE A 63 -4.45 -15.85 -12.81
N ASN A 64 -5.15 -14.72 -12.74
CA ASN A 64 -5.34 -13.80 -13.86
C ASN A 64 -4.66 -12.46 -13.53
N PRO A 65 -3.51 -12.13 -14.17
CA PRO A 65 -2.78 -10.89 -13.88
C PRO A 65 -3.56 -9.63 -14.21
N LYS A 66 -4.65 -9.72 -14.98
CA LYS A 66 -5.54 -8.60 -15.27
C LYS A 66 -6.73 -8.51 -14.32
N SER A 67 -6.94 -9.46 -13.42
CA SER A 67 -8.10 -9.50 -12.53
C SER A 67 -7.66 -9.55 -11.08
N PHE A 68 -7.30 -8.38 -10.53
CA PHE A 68 -6.89 -8.22 -9.14
C PHE A 68 -7.35 -6.85 -8.60
N ALA A 69 -7.62 -6.81 -7.29
CA ALA A 69 -7.93 -5.58 -6.57
C ALA A 69 -7.47 -5.73 -5.12
N LEU A 70 -6.44 -4.98 -4.75
CA LEU A 70 -5.77 -5.07 -3.44
C LEU A 70 -5.79 -3.72 -2.73
N GLY A 71 -6.04 -3.74 -1.42
CA GLY A 71 -5.68 -2.63 -0.54
C GLY A 71 -4.28 -2.90 0.02
N LEU A 72 -3.38 -1.94 -0.10
CA LEU A 72 -2.05 -2.00 0.49
C LEU A 72 -1.98 -1.08 1.69
N SER A 73 -1.50 -1.62 2.81
CA SER A 73 -1.14 -0.85 3.99
C SER A 73 0.37 -0.63 3.99
N LEU A 74 0.78 0.62 3.91
CA LEU A 74 2.18 1.04 3.85
C LEU A 74 2.58 1.59 5.21
N ALA A 75 3.51 0.92 5.90
CA ALA A 75 4.16 1.49 7.07
C ALA A 75 5.26 2.44 6.59
N ILE A 76 5.08 3.75 6.76
CA ILE A 76 6.03 4.77 6.28
C ILE A 76 6.58 5.54 7.48
N GLY A 77 7.90 5.70 7.52
CA GLY A 77 8.57 6.40 8.61
C GLY A 77 9.99 6.83 8.23
N TRP A 78 10.65 7.55 9.13
CA TRP A 78 12.05 7.93 8.96
C TRP A 78 13.01 6.79 9.33
N ASP A 79 14.12 6.69 8.60
CA ASP A 79 15.07 5.56 8.70
C ASP A 79 15.60 5.30 10.13
N LYS A 80 15.76 6.38 10.91
CA LYS A 80 16.32 6.38 12.26
C LYS A 80 15.30 6.62 13.37
N ASP A 81 14.02 6.74 13.03
CA ASP A 81 12.95 6.91 14.01
C ASP A 81 12.37 5.55 14.42
N VAL A 82 11.79 5.50 15.62
CA VAL A 82 11.19 4.28 16.19
C VAL A 82 9.80 4.03 15.60
N GLY A 83 9.13 5.08 15.13
CA GLY A 83 7.76 5.02 14.62
C GLY A 83 7.62 4.98 13.10
N SER A 84 6.49 4.45 12.66
CA SER A 84 5.94 4.60 11.31
C SER A 84 4.45 4.81 11.43
N ASP A 85 3.89 5.64 10.55
CA ASP A 85 2.45 5.77 10.40
C ASP A 85 1.98 4.89 9.24
N TYR A 86 0.71 4.51 9.27
CA TYR A 86 0.09 3.73 8.21
C TYR A 86 -0.58 4.60 7.16
N PHE A 87 -0.33 4.23 5.90
CA PHE A 87 -0.91 4.85 4.73
C PHE A 87 -1.53 3.79 3.82
N GLU A 88 -2.79 3.97 3.42
CA GLU A 88 -3.48 3.06 2.52
C GLU A 88 -3.37 3.52 1.06
N VAL A 89 -3.22 2.56 0.16
CA VAL A 89 -3.34 2.74 -1.29
C VAL A 89 -3.98 1.52 -1.92
N TYR A 90 -4.86 1.74 -2.89
CA TYR A 90 -5.58 0.70 -3.60
C TYR A 90 -4.93 0.44 -4.95
N VAL A 91 -4.68 -0.82 -5.27
CA VAL A 91 -4.09 -1.23 -6.55
C VAL A 91 -5.07 -2.12 -7.28
N ILE A 92 -5.57 -1.63 -8.39
CA ILE A 92 -6.70 -2.21 -9.12
C ILE A 92 -6.33 -2.41 -10.57
N ALA A 93 -6.68 -3.58 -11.10
CA ALA A 93 -6.53 -3.84 -12.51
C ALA A 93 -7.43 -2.93 -13.36
N ASN A 94 -6.93 -2.43 -14.49
CA ASN A 94 -7.65 -1.48 -15.34
C ASN A 94 -9.04 -1.96 -15.76
N GLN A 95 -9.19 -3.25 -16.07
CA GLN A 95 -10.47 -3.84 -16.45
C GLN A 95 -11.53 -3.84 -15.33
N LEU A 96 -11.11 -3.67 -14.08
CA LEU A 96 -11.99 -3.61 -12.92
C LEU A 96 -12.29 -2.17 -12.47
N ARG A 97 -11.71 -1.16 -13.14
CA ARG A 97 -11.84 0.26 -12.75
C ARG A 97 -13.29 0.69 -12.55
N ASP A 98 -14.16 0.39 -13.51
CA ASP A 98 -15.56 0.82 -13.47
C ASP A 98 -16.45 -0.12 -12.63
N GLN A 99 -15.90 -1.24 -12.19
CA GLN A 99 -16.60 -2.28 -11.41
C GLN A 99 -16.38 -2.08 -9.90
N ILE A 100 -15.36 -1.31 -9.52
CA ILE A 100 -15.00 -1.07 -8.13
C ILE A 100 -15.25 0.41 -7.83
N ASN A 101 -16.33 0.68 -7.12
CA ASN A 101 -16.63 2.02 -6.63
C ASN A 101 -15.84 2.28 -5.33
N LEU A 102 -14.65 2.86 -5.46
CA LEU A 102 -13.89 3.41 -4.34
C LEU A 102 -13.98 4.93 -4.37
N ASP A 103 -14.57 5.50 -3.33
CA ASP A 103 -14.46 6.93 -3.05
C ASP A 103 -13.12 7.22 -2.37
N SER A 104 -12.03 6.99 -3.12
CA SER A 104 -10.66 7.14 -2.63
C SER A 104 -9.80 7.90 -3.63
N ARG A 105 -8.95 8.78 -3.11
CA ARG A 105 -7.91 9.45 -3.90
C ARG A 105 -6.65 8.61 -4.07
N ALA A 106 -6.49 7.56 -3.26
CA ALA A 106 -5.28 6.76 -3.19
C ALA A 106 -5.41 5.49 -4.04
N VAL A 107 -5.59 5.65 -5.36
CA VAL A 107 -5.79 4.51 -6.28
C VAL A 107 -4.71 4.49 -7.37
N ILE A 108 -4.09 3.33 -7.55
CA ILE A 108 -3.17 3.00 -8.64
C ILE A 108 -3.86 1.99 -9.54
N PHE A 109 -3.91 2.33 -10.82
CA PHE A 109 -4.51 1.52 -11.87
C PHE A 109 -3.39 0.88 -12.71
N ALA A 110 -3.46 -0.44 -12.92
CA ALA A 110 -2.44 -1.20 -13.62
C ALA A 110 -3.05 -2.19 -14.63
N GLU A 111 -2.36 -2.42 -15.75
CA GLU A 111 -2.79 -3.37 -16.77
C GLU A 111 -2.66 -4.82 -16.28
N ASP A 112 -1.48 -5.17 -15.77
CA ASP A 112 -1.14 -6.47 -15.22
C ASP A 112 -0.55 -6.30 -13.81
N PHE A 113 -0.75 -7.27 -12.93
CA PHE A 113 -0.10 -7.27 -11.62
C PHE A 113 1.41 -7.54 -11.75
N ASP A 114 2.22 -6.56 -11.37
CA ASP A 114 3.67 -6.64 -11.28
C ASP A 114 4.15 -6.04 -9.95
N TRP A 115 4.37 -6.90 -8.94
CA TRP A 115 4.80 -6.45 -7.63
C TRP A 115 6.15 -5.69 -7.64
N PRO A 116 7.22 -6.18 -8.30
CA PRO A 116 8.45 -5.41 -8.46
C PRO A 116 8.26 -4.00 -9.02
N GLY A 117 7.50 -3.84 -10.12
CA GLY A 117 7.22 -2.55 -10.73
C GLY A 117 6.36 -1.64 -9.85
N LEU A 118 5.35 -2.21 -9.17
CA LEU A 118 4.51 -1.51 -8.21
C LEU A 118 5.32 -1.02 -7.00
N ARG A 119 6.15 -1.88 -6.41
CA ARG A 119 7.04 -1.53 -5.29
C ARG A 119 8.00 -0.41 -5.70
N GLN A 120 8.59 -0.49 -6.89
CA GLN A 120 9.44 0.59 -7.38
C GLN A 120 8.67 1.90 -7.58
N SER A 121 7.42 1.82 -8.04
CA SER A 121 6.54 2.99 -8.19
C SER A 121 6.21 3.63 -6.84
N LEU A 122 5.90 2.82 -5.82
CA LEU A 122 5.72 3.30 -4.45
C LEU A 122 6.98 4.00 -3.94
N LEU A 123 8.16 3.38 -4.07
CA LEU A 123 9.43 3.98 -3.65
C LEU A 123 9.72 5.31 -4.38
N ASN A 124 9.36 5.41 -5.66
CA ASN A 124 9.50 6.64 -6.43
C ASN A 124 8.55 7.75 -5.93
N ILE A 125 7.35 7.40 -5.46
CA ILE A 125 6.43 8.35 -4.82
C ILE A 125 7.03 8.80 -3.48
N LEU A 126 7.44 7.86 -2.62
CA LEU A 126 8.05 8.18 -1.32
C LEU A 126 9.23 9.14 -1.46
N ASN A 127 10.14 8.91 -2.41
CA ASN A 127 11.30 9.78 -2.64
C ASN A 127 10.92 11.23 -2.97
N LYS A 128 9.73 11.46 -3.57
CA LYS A 128 9.22 12.80 -3.90
C LYS A 128 8.49 13.46 -2.74
N CYS A 129 8.07 12.67 -1.75
CA CYS A 129 7.32 13.15 -0.59
C CYS A 129 8.21 13.55 0.59
N GLU A 130 9.53 13.37 0.54
CA GLU A 130 10.39 13.77 1.66
C GLU A 130 10.44 15.30 1.81
N GLY A 131 9.94 15.78 2.96
CA GLY A 131 10.08 17.16 3.41
C GLY A 131 11.23 17.36 4.40
N GLN A 132 11.44 18.59 4.86
CA GLN A 132 12.41 18.88 5.93
C GLN A 132 11.94 18.29 7.26
N THR A 133 10.62 18.33 7.50
CA THR A 133 9.95 17.80 8.70
C THR A 133 9.03 16.61 8.41
N TRP A 134 8.67 15.85 9.45
CA TRP A 134 7.70 14.76 9.33
C TRP A 134 6.35 15.30 8.86
N LYS A 135 5.91 16.41 9.47
CA LYS A 135 4.70 17.16 9.08
C LYS A 135 4.66 17.50 7.60
N GLU A 136 5.75 18.03 7.04
CA GLU A 136 5.84 18.29 5.60
C GLU A 136 5.77 17.00 4.77
N SER A 137 6.42 15.94 5.23
CA SER A 137 6.39 14.65 4.54
C SER A 137 4.97 14.06 4.52
N VAL A 138 4.25 14.10 5.64
CA VAL A 138 2.85 13.67 5.75
C VAL A 138 1.96 14.49 4.79
N ARG A 139 2.14 15.82 4.72
CA ARG A 139 1.37 16.65 3.76
C ARG A 139 1.56 16.20 2.31
N GLU A 140 2.78 15.82 1.92
CA GLU A 140 3.05 15.31 0.57
C GLU A 140 2.53 13.88 0.38
N LEU A 141 2.72 12.99 1.36
CA LEU A 141 2.21 11.61 1.33
C LEU A 141 0.68 11.57 1.17
N ARG A 142 -0.05 12.44 1.87
CA ARG A 142 -1.52 12.54 1.81
C ARG A 142 -2.05 12.89 0.42
N LYS A 143 -1.23 13.41 -0.49
CA LYS A 143 -1.62 13.66 -1.89
C LYS A 143 -1.71 12.37 -2.72
N HIS A 144 -1.07 11.31 -2.25
CA HIS A 144 -0.96 10.02 -2.95
C HIS A 144 -1.61 8.87 -2.20
N PHE A 145 -1.64 8.96 -0.87
CA PHE A 145 -2.11 7.91 0.03
C PHE A 145 -3.14 8.42 1.03
N GLU A 146 -3.91 7.51 1.62
CA GLU A 146 -4.83 7.80 2.73
C GLU A 146 -4.12 7.55 4.05
N TRP A 147 -4.00 8.56 4.88
CA TRP A 147 -3.32 8.45 6.17
C TRP A 147 -4.31 7.93 7.22
N GLU A 148 -3.86 7.08 8.15
CA GLU A 148 -4.74 6.50 9.18
C GLU A 148 -5.44 7.54 10.08
N TYR A 149 -4.88 8.75 10.16
CA TYR A 149 -5.43 9.87 10.93
C TYR A 149 -6.20 10.91 10.09
N ASP A 150 -6.43 10.64 8.79
CA ASP A 150 -7.24 11.51 7.94
C ASP A 150 -8.64 11.74 8.53
N GLY A 151 -9.09 13.01 8.54
CA GLY A 151 -10.41 13.37 9.06
C GLY A 151 -10.50 13.49 10.59
N MET A 152 -9.43 13.18 11.33
CA MET A 152 -9.37 13.40 12.77
C MET A 152 -8.97 14.84 13.07
N ALA A 153 -9.85 15.59 13.75
CA ALA A 153 -9.71 17.04 13.95
C ALA A 153 -8.37 17.46 14.59
N GLU A 154 -7.85 16.69 15.54
CA GLU A 154 -6.56 16.93 16.19
C GLU A 154 -5.41 16.93 15.17
N TYR A 155 -5.34 15.89 14.34
CA TYR A 155 -4.29 15.72 13.35
C TYR A 155 -4.43 16.68 12.17
N GLU A 156 -5.66 17.00 11.75
CA GLU A 156 -5.90 18.06 10.76
C GLU A 156 -5.44 19.43 11.27
N SER A 157 -5.59 19.71 12.57
CA SER A 157 -5.05 20.92 13.18
C SER A 157 -3.53 20.91 13.23
N TRP A 158 -2.92 19.77 13.58
CA TRP A 158 -1.46 19.61 13.57
C TRP A 158 -0.87 19.82 12.17
N LEU A 159 -1.61 19.47 11.11
CA LEU A 159 -1.20 19.65 9.71
C LEU A 159 -1.42 21.06 9.15
N LYS A 160 -2.02 22.01 9.88
CA LYS A 160 -2.10 23.44 9.49
C LYS A 160 -0.82 24.17 9.86
#